data_AF-A0AAC8Q7G1-F1
#
_entry.id   AF-A0AAC8Q7G1-F1
#
_cell.length_a   1.000
_cell.length_b   1.000
_cell.length_c   1.000
_cell.angle_alpha   90.00
_cell.angle_beta   90.00
_cell.angle_gamma   90.00
#
_symmetry.space_group_name_H-M   'P 1'
#
loop_
_entity.id
_entity.type
_entity.pdbx_description
1 polymer ?
#
loop_
_entity_poly.entity_id
_entity_poly.type
_entity_poly.pdbx_seq_one_letter_code
_entity_poly.pdbx_strand_id
1 'polypeptide(L)'
;MKTRLTAAVPVKQVGVMAELAFLEPRPELVHLCSIAVMGNTPGLTPEAVEYALPGLSAAARNNLVRWCRYLGLCDDGGALTARGREVAAGGHVPLPEEGSYRLWVAEHPVCGTRPLHVERVLDTSDRRFDDLTDFPFPGLVGKTQAWPSLIDSKRVVVFRRLLEEGNRQASRIEGSSACELHWDLDFLQDTNRWTLQGSLRTKERNESLQHAGESVAGLDLPSLFGQWIAAEAGARRQWDATARRLLVPFDGLDDQAQESFLTDVSFPRVRVPGFGEFSRVTVRGVPLGPLDAGVARQWALARWRRRVAREEGYLSRARVRNLFEEVVHETPLAPHAPVIPSHAECLKDQDQELTRATYWRLAAPVDLAPTPVEPALLESAQVSSESPARPAPRRVRLSS
;
A
#
# COMPACT_ATOMS: atom_id res chain seq x y z
N MET A 1 7.36 7.55 -4.93
CA MET A 1 5.98 8.08 -5.05
C MET A 1 5.07 7.43 -4.04
N LYS A 2 4.78 8.11 -2.92
CA LYS A 2 4.01 7.55 -1.80
C LYS A 2 3.00 8.57 -1.27
N THR A 3 1.87 8.10 -0.75
CA THR A 3 0.95 8.96 0.00
C THR A 3 0.29 8.20 1.14
N ARG A 4 -0.24 8.94 2.11
CA ARG A 4 -1.09 8.42 3.18
C ARG A 4 -2.44 9.10 3.11
N LEU A 5 -3.49 8.32 2.89
CA LEU A 5 -4.86 8.77 3.01
C LEU A 5 -5.32 8.60 4.46
N THR A 6 -6.04 9.59 5.00
CA THR A 6 -6.58 9.54 6.36
C THR A 6 -8.08 9.80 6.35
N ALA A 7 -8.81 9.09 7.21
CA ALA A 7 -10.25 9.30 7.40
C ALA A 7 -10.66 8.94 8.83
N ALA A 8 -11.60 9.70 9.39
CA ALA A 8 -12.26 9.32 10.63
C ALA A 8 -13.26 8.19 10.34
N VAL A 9 -13.16 7.09 11.09
CA VAL A 9 -14.03 5.93 10.98
C VAL A 9 -14.93 5.86 12.22
N PRO A 10 -16.26 5.97 12.05
CA PRO A 10 -17.17 5.84 13.17
C PRO A 10 -17.14 4.42 13.71
N VAL A 11 -17.07 4.31 15.03
CA VAL A 11 -17.15 3.04 15.77
C VAL A 11 -18.42 3.07 16.60
N LYS A 12 -19.33 2.11 16.37
CA LYS A 12 -20.50 1.95 17.22
C LYS A 12 -20.23 0.87 18.26
N GLN A 13 -20.58 1.18 19.50
CA GLN A 13 -20.63 0.21 20.58
C GLN A 13 -22.06 -0.33 20.67
N VAL A 14 -22.21 -1.64 20.50
CA VAL A 14 -23.52 -2.29 20.43
C VAL A 14 -23.57 -3.48 21.38
N GLY A 15 -24.55 -3.50 22.27
CA GLY A 15 -24.92 -4.66 23.08
C GLY A 15 -25.83 -5.60 22.28
N VAL A 16 -25.52 -6.89 22.26
CA VAL A 16 -26.29 -7.91 21.54
C VAL A 16 -26.40 -9.21 22.34
N MET A 17 -27.46 -9.98 22.09
CA MET A 17 -27.49 -11.40 22.41
C MET A 17 -27.10 -12.20 21.16
N ALA A 18 -26.05 -13.00 21.25
CA ALA A 18 -25.49 -13.69 20.09
C ALA A 18 -24.93 -15.05 20.47
N GLU A 19 -24.72 -15.87 19.44
CA GLU A 19 -23.79 -16.99 19.46
C GLU A 19 -22.51 -16.53 18.75
N LEU A 20 -21.44 -16.38 19.52
CA LEU A 20 -20.11 -16.06 18.99
C LEU A 20 -19.22 -17.29 19.19
N ALA A 21 -18.29 -17.55 18.29
CA ALA A 21 -17.28 -18.57 18.51
C ALA A 21 -15.90 -17.97 18.72
N PHE A 22 -15.25 -18.34 19.82
CA PHE A 22 -13.90 -17.93 20.14
C PHE A 22 -12.93 -18.99 19.64
N LEU A 23 -11.90 -18.57 18.90
CA LEU A 23 -10.87 -19.47 18.41
C LEU A 23 -9.89 -19.74 19.55
N GLU A 24 -9.93 -20.97 20.06
CA GLU A 24 -9.11 -21.41 21.17
C GLU A 24 -8.20 -22.57 20.77
N PRO A 25 -7.02 -22.70 21.39
CA PRO A 25 -6.16 -23.86 21.20
C PRO A 25 -6.82 -25.11 21.76
N ARG A 26 -7.11 -26.09 20.90
CA ARG A 26 -7.74 -27.38 21.26
C ARG A 26 -6.91 -28.54 20.71
N PRO A 27 -5.79 -28.90 21.37
CA PRO A 27 -4.83 -29.87 20.85
C PRO A 27 -5.47 -31.24 20.57
N GLU A 28 -6.50 -31.63 21.33
CA GLU A 28 -7.24 -32.87 21.12
C GLU A 28 -8.02 -32.88 19.81
N LEU A 29 -8.63 -31.74 19.43
CA LEU A 29 -9.38 -31.61 18.19
C LEU A 29 -8.45 -31.44 16.98
N VAL A 30 -7.30 -30.79 17.18
CA VAL A 30 -6.23 -30.69 16.18
C VAL A 30 -5.70 -32.08 15.85
N HIS A 31 -5.40 -32.87 16.88
CA HIS A 31 -4.95 -34.26 16.71
C HIS A 31 -5.99 -35.08 15.94
N LEU A 32 -7.26 -34.98 16.34
CA LEU A 32 -8.36 -35.68 15.67
C LEU A 32 -8.49 -35.28 14.19
N CYS A 33 -8.47 -33.97 13.88
CA CYS A 33 -8.51 -33.49 12.50
C CYS A 33 -7.27 -33.91 11.71
N SER A 34 -6.07 -33.94 12.32
CA SER A 34 -4.84 -34.39 11.65
C SER A 34 -4.91 -35.86 11.24
N ILE A 35 -5.45 -36.73 12.11
CA ILE A 35 -5.69 -38.14 11.81
C ILE A 35 -6.71 -38.30 10.68
N ALA A 36 -7.79 -37.52 10.72
CA ALA A 36 -8.80 -37.50 9.66
C ALA A 36 -8.24 -37.05 8.29
N VAL A 37 -7.17 -36.24 8.25
CA VAL A 37 -6.47 -35.88 7.01
C VAL A 37 -5.58 -37.03 6.50
N MET A 38 -4.91 -37.74 7.41
CA MET A 38 -3.93 -38.79 7.08
C MET A 38 -4.55 -40.17 6.79
N GLY A 39 -5.81 -40.39 7.18
CA GLY A 39 -6.50 -41.66 7.01
C GLY A 39 -6.75 -42.05 5.55
N ASN A 40 -6.89 -43.37 5.30
CA ASN A 40 -7.22 -43.92 3.98
C ASN A 40 -8.58 -43.42 3.45
N THR A 41 -9.48 -43.02 4.34
CA THR A 41 -10.75 -42.36 4.02
C THR A 41 -10.73 -40.98 4.68
N PRO A 42 -10.43 -39.89 3.94
CA PRO A 42 -10.28 -38.58 4.54
C PRO A 42 -11.62 -38.08 5.12
N GLY A 43 -11.71 -37.99 6.44
CA GLY A 43 -12.94 -37.63 7.14
C GLY A 43 -12.91 -37.89 8.64
N LEU A 44 -13.76 -37.19 9.37
CA LEU A 44 -14.05 -37.40 10.79
C LEU A 44 -15.15 -38.44 10.95
N THR A 45 -14.76 -39.72 10.97
CA THR A 45 -15.66 -40.85 11.22
C THR A 45 -15.48 -41.41 12.64
N PRO A 46 -16.41 -42.22 13.17
CA PRO A 46 -16.23 -42.89 14.45
C PRO A 46 -14.96 -43.74 14.51
N GLU A 47 -14.54 -44.35 13.41
CA GLU A 47 -13.30 -45.14 13.30
C GLU A 47 -12.06 -44.24 13.42
N ALA A 48 -12.07 -43.06 12.79
CA ALA A 48 -11.01 -42.08 12.93
C ALA A 48 -10.92 -41.57 14.39
N VAL A 49 -12.06 -41.40 15.07
CA VAL A 49 -12.10 -41.05 16.50
C VAL A 49 -11.52 -42.18 17.36
N GLU A 50 -11.86 -43.44 17.10
CA GLU A 50 -11.29 -44.58 17.85
C GLU A 50 -9.78 -44.67 17.67
N TYR A 51 -9.29 -44.44 16.46
CA TYR A 51 -7.86 -44.44 16.20
C TYR A 51 -7.14 -43.29 16.94
N ALA A 52 -7.74 -42.10 16.96
CA ALA A 52 -7.18 -40.93 17.64
C ALA A 52 -7.28 -41.00 19.17
N LEU A 53 -8.37 -41.57 19.68
CA LEU A 53 -8.73 -41.60 21.10
C LEU A 53 -9.26 -43.00 21.46
N PRO A 54 -8.37 -44.01 21.57
CA PRO A 54 -8.77 -45.39 21.81
C PRO A 54 -9.44 -45.56 23.18
N GLY A 55 -10.41 -46.49 23.25
CA GLY A 55 -11.10 -46.82 24.50
C GLY A 55 -12.37 -46.00 24.79
N LEU A 56 -12.80 -45.17 23.84
CA LEU A 56 -14.10 -44.52 23.92
C LEU A 56 -15.24 -45.53 23.65
N SER A 57 -16.43 -45.27 24.19
CA SER A 57 -17.61 -46.04 23.81
C SER A 57 -18.10 -45.63 22.41
N ALA A 58 -18.82 -46.51 21.71
CA ALA A 58 -19.40 -46.17 20.41
C ALA A 58 -20.28 -44.91 20.46
N ALA A 59 -21.04 -44.73 21.55
CA ALA A 59 -21.85 -43.53 21.78
C ALA A 59 -20.98 -42.27 21.93
N ALA A 60 -19.87 -42.34 22.67
CA ALA A 60 -18.95 -41.21 22.85
C ALA A 60 -18.31 -40.79 21.51
N ARG A 61 -17.89 -41.75 20.68
CA ARG A 61 -17.34 -41.47 19.34
C ARG A 61 -18.34 -40.79 18.43
N ASN A 62 -19.57 -41.30 18.38
CA ASN A 62 -20.65 -40.67 17.60
C ASN A 62 -20.97 -39.26 18.09
N ASN A 63 -20.96 -39.03 19.40
CA ASN A 63 -21.15 -37.70 19.98
C ASN A 63 -20.01 -36.73 19.59
N LEU A 64 -18.76 -37.19 19.57
CA LEU A 64 -17.63 -36.38 19.12
C LEU A 64 -17.75 -36.00 17.65
N VAL A 65 -18.09 -36.93 16.75
CA VAL A 65 -18.32 -36.63 15.33
C VAL A 65 -19.44 -35.59 15.17
N ARG A 66 -20.56 -35.77 15.89
CA ARG A 66 -21.67 -34.81 15.86
C ARG A 66 -21.24 -33.43 16.37
N TRP A 67 -20.40 -33.37 17.40
CA TRP A 67 -19.88 -32.12 17.92
C TRP A 67 -18.91 -31.45 16.93
N CYS A 68 -17.98 -32.20 16.33
CA CYS A 68 -17.11 -31.69 15.27
C CYS A 68 -17.90 -31.12 14.09
N ARG A 69 -19.02 -31.75 13.73
CA ARG A 69 -19.96 -31.23 12.73
C ARG A 69 -20.60 -29.91 13.15
N TYR A 70 -21.07 -29.80 14.40
CA TYR A 70 -21.62 -28.56 14.95
C TYR A 70 -20.60 -27.40 14.97
N LEU A 71 -19.33 -27.70 15.25
CA LEU A 71 -18.21 -26.76 15.14
C LEU A 71 -17.85 -26.41 13.68
N GLY A 72 -18.41 -27.12 12.70
CA GLY A 72 -18.16 -26.94 11.27
C GLY A 72 -16.82 -27.51 10.80
N LEU A 73 -16.26 -28.49 11.52
CA LEU A 73 -14.99 -29.15 11.18
C LEU A 73 -15.17 -30.24 10.10
N CYS A 74 -16.34 -30.88 10.07
CA CYS A 74 -16.76 -31.80 9.02
C CYS A 74 -18.19 -31.51 8.57
N ASP A 75 -18.53 -31.99 7.38
CA ASP A 75 -19.89 -31.94 6.83
C ASP A 75 -20.79 -33.06 7.39
N ASP A 76 -22.01 -33.17 6.85
CA ASP A 76 -22.96 -34.22 7.25
C ASP A 76 -22.45 -35.63 6.95
N GLY A 77 -21.67 -35.80 5.87
CA GLY A 77 -21.02 -37.05 5.49
C GLY A 77 -19.75 -37.37 6.27
N GLY A 78 -19.28 -36.45 7.13
CA GLY A 78 -18.06 -36.60 7.91
C GLY A 78 -16.79 -36.17 7.15
N ALA A 79 -16.88 -35.70 5.91
CA ALA A 79 -15.71 -35.18 5.21
C ALA A 79 -15.25 -33.86 5.85
N LEU A 80 -13.93 -33.65 5.96
CA LEU A 80 -13.39 -32.43 6.54
C LEU A 80 -13.75 -31.21 5.68
N THR A 81 -14.21 -30.14 6.34
CA THR A 81 -14.41 -28.84 5.69
C THR A 81 -13.06 -28.13 5.50
N ALA A 82 -13.05 -26.99 4.82
CA ALA A 82 -11.86 -26.13 4.76
C ALA A 82 -11.35 -25.79 6.16
N ARG A 83 -12.27 -25.44 7.07
CA ARG A 83 -11.98 -25.17 8.47
C ARG A 83 -11.42 -26.39 9.20
N GLY A 84 -11.96 -27.58 8.99
CA GLY A 84 -11.42 -28.81 9.58
C GLY A 84 -9.96 -29.07 9.17
N ARG A 85 -9.62 -28.76 7.92
CA ARG A 85 -8.24 -28.82 7.42
C ARG A 85 -7.34 -27.72 8.01
N GLU A 86 -7.85 -26.50 8.17
CA GLU A 86 -7.12 -25.41 8.87
C GLU A 86 -6.81 -25.77 10.33
N VAL A 87 -7.79 -26.36 11.04
CA VAL A 87 -7.60 -26.85 12.41
C VAL A 87 -6.53 -27.92 12.46
N ALA A 88 -6.55 -28.90 11.54
CA ALA A 88 -5.54 -29.94 11.44
C ALA A 88 -4.11 -29.39 11.28
N ALA A 89 -3.95 -28.27 10.57
CA ALA A 89 -2.66 -27.69 10.25
C ALA A 89 -2.07 -26.82 11.37
N GLY A 90 -2.90 -26.14 12.18
CA GLY A 90 -2.40 -24.97 12.92
C GLY A 90 -3.18 -24.50 14.14
N GLY A 91 -4.18 -25.26 14.62
CA GLY A 91 -4.30 -25.31 16.07
C GLY A 91 -5.40 -24.54 16.78
N HIS A 92 -6.34 -23.85 16.12
CA HIS A 92 -7.42 -23.12 16.81
C HIS A 92 -8.80 -23.53 16.35
N VAL A 93 -9.66 -23.89 17.30
CA VAL A 93 -11.02 -24.34 17.03
C VAL A 93 -12.02 -23.27 17.46
N PRO A 94 -13.03 -22.94 16.63
CA PRO A 94 -14.07 -22.00 17.03
C PRO A 94 -15.02 -22.68 18.03
N LEU A 95 -14.97 -22.27 19.30
CA LEU A 95 -15.86 -22.73 20.35
C LEU A 95 -17.05 -21.78 20.48
N PRO A 96 -18.26 -22.19 20.04
CA PRO A 96 -19.44 -21.35 20.13
C PRO A 96 -19.89 -21.18 21.57
N GLU A 97 -20.21 -19.93 21.91
CA GLU A 97 -20.73 -19.48 23.18
C GLU A 97 -21.95 -18.60 22.95
N GLU A 98 -23.07 -18.99 23.54
CA GLU A 98 -24.27 -18.15 23.61
C GLU A 98 -24.19 -17.21 24.81
N GLY A 99 -24.53 -15.94 24.60
CA GLY A 99 -24.51 -14.96 25.67
C GLY A 99 -24.82 -13.54 25.24
N SER A 100 -24.76 -12.64 26.22
CA SER A 100 -24.80 -11.20 26.01
C SER A 100 -23.39 -10.68 25.76
N TYR A 101 -23.21 -9.92 24.69
CA TYR A 101 -21.94 -9.38 24.27
C TYR A 101 -22.04 -7.90 23.98
N ARG A 102 -20.90 -7.21 24.16
CA ARG A 102 -20.69 -5.86 23.70
C ARG A 102 -19.68 -5.89 22.56
N LEU A 103 -20.04 -5.27 21.44
CA LEU A 103 -19.25 -5.23 20.23
C LEU A 103 -18.86 -3.79 19.92
N TRP A 104 -17.62 -3.59 19.53
CA TRP A 104 -17.17 -2.36 18.89
C TRP A 104 -17.01 -2.66 17.41
N VAL A 105 -17.82 -2.01 16.59
CA VAL A 105 -17.85 -2.27 15.15
C VAL A 105 -17.58 -0.96 14.41
N ALA A 106 -16.57 -1.01 13.54
CA ALA A 106 -16.28 0.04 12.59
C ALA A 106 -16.96 -0.25 11.25
N GLU A 107 -17.35 0.79 10.55
CA GLU A 107 -17.83 0.69 9.18
C GLU A 107 -17.18 1.76 8.31
N HIS A 108 -16.43 1.33 7.30
CA HIS A 108 -15.82 2.21 6.32
C HIS A 108 -15.63 1.44 5.01
N PRO A 109 -15.77 2.06 3.83
CA PRO A 109 -15.60 1.36 2.55
C PRO A 109 -14.28 0.58 2.40
N VAL A 110 -13.19 1.07 3.02
CA VAL A 110 -11.86 0.40 3.01
C VAL A 110 -11.81 -0.86 3.88
N CYS A 111 -12.41 -0.85 5.07
CA CYS A 111 -12.35 -1.99 5.99
C CYS A 111 -13.63 -2.83 6.01
N GLY A 112 -14.66 -2.42 5.26
CA GLY A 112 -16.02 -2.94 5.35
C GLY A 112 -16.62 -2.74 6.74
N THR A 113 -17.63 -3.56 7.06
CA THR A 113 -18.15 -3.71 8.41
C THR A 113 -17.22 -4.64 9.19
N ARG A 114 -16.53 -4.11 10.21
CA ARG A 114 -15.46 -4.81 10.91
C ARG A 114 -15.64 -4.77 12.43
N PRO A 115 -15.79 -5.92 13.11
CA PRO A 115 -15.64 -6.00 14.55
C PRO A 115 -14.19 -5.66 14.94
N LEU A 116 -14.02 -4.70 15.85
CA LEU A 116 -12.72 -4.30 16.39
C LEU A 116 -12.42 -5.02 17.71
N HIS A 117 -13.44 -5.21 18.55
CA HIS A 117 -13.32 -5.88 19.84
C HIS A 117 -14.67 -6.44 20.29
N VAL A 118 -14.63 -7.41 21.19
CA VAL A 118 -15.80 -7.97 21.84
C VAL A 118 -15.54 -8.27 23.32
N GLU A 119 -16.52 -7.96 24.14
CA GLU A 119 -16.58 -8.31 25.55
C GLU A 119 -17.84 -9.10 25.88
N ARG A 120 -17.71 -10.09 26.77
CA ARG A 120 -18.87 -10.78 27.35
C ARG A 120 -19.44 -9.95 28.50
N VAL A 121 -20.76 -9.75 28.51
CA VAL A 121 -21.47 -9.05 29.57
C VAL A 121 -21.95 -10.07 30.61
N LEU A 122 -21.29 -10.08 31.77
CA LEU A 122 -21.59 -11.04 32.86
C LEU A 122 -22.69 -10.57 33.81
N ASP A 123 -22.88 -9.25 33.93
CA ASP A 123 -23.75 -8.68 34.96
C ASP A 123 -25.23 -8.73 34.58
N THR A 124 -26.07 -9.11 35.56
CA THR A 124 -27.52 -9.25 35.40
C THR A 124 -28.26 -7.92 35.40
N SER A 125 -27.67 -6.84 35.93
CA SER A 125 -28.31 -5.52 35.97
C SER A 125 -28.42 -4.85 34.60
N ASP A 126 -27.51 -5.18 33.67
CA ASP A 126 -27.49 -4.68 32.28
C ASP A 126 -28.36 -5.52 31.32
N ARG A 127 -29.02 -6.58 31.81
CA ARG A 127 -29.86 -7.48 30.98
C ARG A 127 -31.22 -6.90 30.63
N ARG A 128 -31.59 -5.74 31.16
CA ARG A 128 -32.77 -5.03 30.69
C ARG A 128 -32.42 -4.41 29.34
N PHE A 129 -32.74 -5.16 28.29
CA PHE A 129 -32.82 -4.68 26.93
C PHE A 129 -34.06 -3.77 26.78
N ASP A 130 -34.10 -2.72 27.58
CA ASP A 130 -35.00 -1.60 27.37
C ASP A 130 -34.41 -0.78 26.18
N ASP A 131 -35.26 -0.20 25.34
CA ASP A 131 -34.87 0.56 24.12
C ASP A 131 -34.14 -0.26 23.04
N LEU A 132 -34.60 -1.49 22.78
CA LEU A 132 -34.12 -2.33 21.68
C LEU A 132 -34.34 -1.69 20.30
N THR A 133 -33.27 -1.70 19.49
CA THR A 133 -33.30 -1.33 18.08
C THR A 133 -32.81 -2.49 17.20
N ASP A 134 -33.15 -2.45 15.92
CA ASP A 134 -32.63 -3.41 14.94
C ASP A 134 -31.10 -3.37 14.90
N PHE A 135 -30.47 -4.54 14.77
CA PHE A 135 -29.03 -4.65 14.68
C PHE A 135 -28.49 -3.88 13.46
N PRO A 136 -27.61 -2.87 13.65
CA PRO A 136 -27.25 -1.96 12.57
C PRO A 136 -26.25 -2.55 11.56
N PHE A 137 -25.83 -3.80 11.74
CA PHE A 137 -24.77 -4.43 10.94
C PHE A 137 -25.21 -5.78 10.35
N PRO A 138 -26.24 -5.82 9.51
CA PRO A 138 -26.76 -7.08 8.95
C PRO A 138 -25.67 -7.88 8.21
N GLY A 139 -24.68 -7.20 7.64
CA GLY A 139 -23.54 -7.82 6.97
C GLY A 139 -22.56 -8.58 7.87
N LEU A 140 -22.70 -8.59 9.20
CA LEU A 140 -21.90 -9.42 10.11
C LEU A 140 -22.54 -10.78 10.39
N VAL A 141 -23.86 -10.88 10.26
CA VAL A 141 -24.62 -12.09 10.63
C VAL A 141 -24.38 -13.19 9.59
N GLY A 142 -24.12 -14.41 10.06
CA GLY A 142 -23.94 -15.59 9.18
C GLY A 142 -22.62 -15.64 8.43
N LYS A 143 -21.71 -14.70 8.64
CA LYS A 143 -20.36 -14.75 8.07
C LYS A 143 -19.49 -15.74 8.85
N THR A 144 -18.80 -16.62 8.13
CA THR A 144 -17.86 -17.60 8.70
C THR A 144 -16.46 -17.03 8.94
N GLN A 145 -16.25 -15.74 8.63
CA GLN A 145 -14.97 -15.06 8.77
C GLN A 145 -14.56 -14.95 10.24
N ALA A 146 -13.27 -15.13 10.51
CA ALA A 146 -12.68 -14.91 11.81
C ALA A 146 -12.12 -13.48 11.89
N TRP A 147 -12.40 -12.79 12.98
CA TRP A 147 -11.93 -11.43 13.24
C TRP A 147 -11.03 -11.43 14.47
N PRO A 148 -9.73 -11.13 14.32
CA PRO A 148 -8.88 -10.88 15.47
C PRO A 148 -9.33 -9.58 16.14
N SER A 149 -9.39 -9.58 17.47
CA SER A 149 -9.56 -8.33 18.19
C SER A 149 -8.34 -7.46 17.98
N LEU A 150 -8.59 -6.18 17.73
CA LEU A 150 -7.58 -5.14 17.61
C LEU A 150 -7.15 -4.59 18.97
N ILE A 151 -7.57 -5.16 20.10
CA ILE A 151 -7.08 -4.78 21.44
C ILE A 151 -6.34 -5.96 22.06
N ASP A 152 -6.92 -7.15 21.95
CA ASP A 152 -6.34 -8.40 22.42
C ASP A 152 -6.16 -9.35 21.23
N SER A 153 -4.97 -9.34 20.62
CA SER A 153 -4.67 -10.14 19.43
C SER A 153 -4.79 -11.65 19.65
N LYS A 154 -4.84 -12.12 20.91
CA LYS A 154 -5.10 -13.52 21.26
C LYS A 154 -6.57 -13.90 21.11
N ARG A 155 -7.48 -12.93 21.15
CA ARG A 155 -8.92 -13.14 20.94
C ARG A 155 -9.23 -13.05 19.47
N VAL A 156 -9.58 -14.18 18.87
CA VAL A 156 -10.11 -14.23 17.51
C VAL A 156 -11.53 -14.77 17.58
N VAL A 157 -12.48 -14.05 16.96
CA VAL A 157 -13.90 -14.31 17.12
C VAL A 157 -14.57 -14.50 15.77
N VAL A 158 -15.51 -15.45 15.72
CA VAL A 158 -16.41 -15.68 14.59
C VAL A 158 -17.82 -15.40 15.05
N PHE A 159 -18.43 -14.38 14.46
CA PHE A 159 -19.84 -14.05 14.64
C PHE A 159 -20.73 -15.07 13.92
N ARG A 160 -21.43 -15.94 14.64
CA ARG A 160 -22.25 -17.00 14.02
C ARG A 160 -23.67 -16.52 13.76
N ARG A 161 -24.40 -16.16 14.81
CA ARG A 161 -25.78 -15.71 14.71
C ARG A 161 -26.16 -14.75 15.83
N LEU A 162 -27.15 -13.92 15.57
CA LEU A 162 -27.87 -13.21 16.62
C LEU A 162 -28.91 -14.15 17.21
N LEU A 163 -29.12 -14.05 18.52
CA LEU A 163 -30.21 -14.72 19.20
C LEU A 163 -31.44 -13.82 19.09
N GLU A 164 -32.58 -14.40 18.70
CA GLU A 164 -33.82 -13.66 18.51
C GLU A 164 -34.55 -13.48 19.85
N GLU A 165 -35.06 -12.27 20.06
CA GLU A 165 -36.00 -11.97 21.15
C GLU A 165 -37.30 -11.50 20.51
N GLY A 166 -38.37 -12.31 20.59
CA GLY A 166 -39.69 -11.95 20.04
C GLY A 166 -39.71 -11.72 18.51
N ASN A 167 -39.05 -12.57 17.72
CA ASN A 167 -38.90 -12.46 16.25
C ASN A 167 -38.11 -11.23 15.76
N ARG A 168 -37.32 -10.57 16.61
CA ARG A 168 -36.44 -9.47 16.20
C ARG A 168 -35.00 -9.75 16.61
N GLN A 169 -34.07 -9.37 15.73
CA GLN A 169 -32.65 -9.30 16.01
C GLN A 169 -32.37 -8.00 16.76
N ALA A 170 -32.61 -8.07 18.07
CA ALA A 170 -32.61 -6.90 18.92
C ALA A 170 -31.18 -6.56 19.38
N SER A 171 -30.87 -5.27 19.38
CA SER A 171 -29.59 -4.74 19.83
C SER A 171 -29.78 -3.43 20.59
N ARG A 172 -28.78 -3.04 21.38
CA ARG A 172 -28.77 -1.76 22.09
C ARG A 172 -27.54 -0.96 21.69
N ILE A 173 -27.73 0.27 21.22
CA ILE A 173 -26.60 1.18 20.97
C ILE A 173 -26.19 1.78 22.30
N GLU A 174 -24.97 1.50 22.73
CA GLU A 174 -24.46 1.93 24.05
C GLU A 174 -23.54 3.15 23.96
N GLY A 175 -23.01 3.44 22.77
CA GLY A 175 -22.14 4.58 22.54
C GLY A 175 -21.60 4.66 21.13
N SER A 176 -20.96 5.78 20.84
CA SER A 176 -20.20 5.98 19.61
C SER A 176 -18.84 6.58 19.94
N SER A 177 -17.83 6.12 19.21
CA SER A 177 -16.49 6.69 19.20
C SER A 177 -16.02 6.79 17.76
N ALA A 178 -14.79 7.26 17.55
CA ALA A 178 -14.17 7.24 16.23
C ALA A 178 -12.73 6.72 16.36
N CYS A 179 -12.29 5.98 15.37
CA CYS A 179 -10.89 5.68 15.13
C CYS A 179 -10.43 6.37 13.84
N GLU A 180 -9.14 6.34 13.58
CA GLU A 180 -8.55 6.92 12.38
C GLU A 180 -8.07 5.81 11.44
N LEU A 181 -8.53 5.83 10.20
CA LEU A 181 -7.99 5.03 9.12
C LEU A 181 -6.75 5.70 8.57
N HIS A 182 -5.64 4.98 8.50
CA HIS A 182 -4.43 5.38 7.78
C HIS A 182 -4.23 4.41 6.62
N TRP A 183 -4.26 4.88 5.37
CA TRP A 183 -4.07 4.06 4.18
C TRP A 183 -2.87 4.55 3.38
N ASP A 184 -1.77 3.81 3.50
CA ASP A 184 -0.52 4.05 2.80
C ASP A 184 -0.59 3.44 1.40
N LEU A 185 -0.32 4.27 0.38
CA LEU A 185 -0.24 3.87 -1.02
C LEU A 185 1.18 4.12 -1.55
N ASP A 186 1.81 3.09 -2.11
CA ASP A 186 3.06 3.18 -2.86
C ASP A 186 2.80 2.85 -4.33
N PHE A 187 2.73 3.89 -5.15
CA PHE A 187 2.41 3.79 -6.57
C PHE A 187 3.53 3.17 -7.41
N LEU A 188 4.78 3.17 -6.91
CA LEU A 188 5.90 2.57 -7.63
C LEU A 188 6.00 1.08 -7.35
N GLN A 189 5.78 0.68 -6.10
CA GLN A 189 5.79 -0.74 -5.71
C GLN A 189 4.46 -1.44 -5.93
N ASP A 190 3.42 -0.70 -6.35
CA ASP A 190 2.05 -1.19 -6.49
C ASP A 190 1.54 -1.86 -5.21
N THR A 191 1.83 -1.23 -4.06
CA THR A 191 1.41 -1.74 -2.75
C THR A 191 0.48 -0.75 -2.08
N ASN A 192 -0.54 -1.28 -1.42
CA ASN A 192 -1.44 -0.51 -0.58
C ASN A 192 -1.59 -1.21 0.76
N ARG A 193 -1.53 -0.45 1.86
CA ARG A 193 -1.67 -1.00 3.21
C ARG A 193 -2.45 -0.02 4.09
N TRP A 194 -3.54 -0.47 4.67
CA TRP A 194 -4.35 0.32 5.58
C TRP A 194 -4.27 -0.21 7.01
N THR A 195 -4.31 0.71 7.97
CA THR A 195 -4.33 0.45 9.42
C THR A 195 -5.43 1.26 10.08
N LEU A 196 -5.88 0.83 11.25
CA LEU A 196 -6.79 1.60 12.11
C LEU A 196 -6.00 1.98 13.36
N GLN A 197 -6.04 3.27 13.71
CA GLN A 197 -5.39 3.84 14.87
C GLN A 197 -6.41 4.54 15.77
N GLY A 198 -6.09 4.67 17.05
CA GLY A 198 -6.96 5.28 18.04
C GLY A 198 -7.13 4.38 19.25
N SER A 199 -8.18 4.63 20.03
CA SER A 199 -8.46 3.91 21.25
C SER A 199 -9.94 3.62 21.40
N LEU A 200 -10.29 2.49 22.02
CA LEU A 200 -11.66 2.17 22.39
C LEU A 200 -11.80 2.27 23.91
N ARG A 201 -12.92 2.82 24.34
CA ARG A 201 -13.30 2.84 25.76
C ARG A 201 -13.96 1.51 26.10
N THR A 202 -13.27 0.67 26.86
CA THR A 202 -13.81 -0.56 27.45
C THR A 202 -14.34 -0.29 28.86
N LYS A 203 -14.91 -1.31 29.55
CA LYS A 203 -15.33 -1.14 30.96
C LYS A 203 -14.14 -0.80 31.87
N GLU A 204 -12.96 -1.35 31.56
CA GLU A 204 -11.80 -1.30 32.45
C GLU A 204 -10.90 -0.09 32.21
N ARG A 205 -10.72 0.33 30.94
CA ARG A 205 -9.83 1.45 30.57
C ARG A 205 -10.03 1.90 29.12
N ASN A 206 -9.25 2.90 28.71
CA ASN A 206 -9.11 3.25 27.30
C ASN A 206 -7.97 2.43 26.70
N GLU A 207 -8.27 1.59 25.71
CA GLU A 207 -7.32 0.64 25.12
C GLU A 207 -6.94 1.06 23.71
N SER A 208 -5.65 1.02 23.39
CA SER A 208 -5.16 1.37 22.04
C SER A 208 -5.40 0.24 21.04
N LEU A 209 -5.77 0.62 19.81
CA LEU A 209 -5.91 -0.31 18.70
C LEU A 209 -4.52 -0.80 18.22
N GLN A 210 -4.37 -2.11 18.13
CA GLN A 210 -3.24 -2.85 17.57
C GLN A 210 -3.68 -3.51 16.25
N HIS A 211 -3.60 -2.77 15.13
CA HIS A 211 -3.93 -3.31 13.82
C HIS A 211 -2.67 -3.62 13.01
N ALA A 212 -2.45 -4.89 12.67
CA ALA A 212 -1.30 -5.34 11.87
C ALA A 212 -1.29 -4.77 10.45
N GLY A 213 -2.43 -4.25 9.97
CA GLY A 213 -2.58 -3.61 8.69
C GLY A 213 -2.83 -4.60 7.56
N GLU A 214 -3.66 -4.20 6.62
CA GLU A 214 -4.21 -5.05 5.57
C GLU A 214 -4.14 -4.36 4.21
N SER A 215 -4.30 -5.12 3.14
CA SER A 215 -4.30 -4.61 1.77
C SER A 215 -5.66 -4.79 1.13
N VAL A 216 -6.03 -3.83 0.29
CA VAL A 216 -7.20 -3.91 -0.59
C VAL A 216 -6.79 -4.63 -1.86
N ALA A 217 -7.48 -5.71 -2.18
CA ALA A 217 -7.26 -6.46 -3.42
C ALA A 217 -7.83 -5.72 -4.64
N GLY A 218 -7.15 -5.84 -5.78
CA GLY A 218 -7.64 -5.34 -7.07
C GLY A 218 -7.61 -3.82 -7.26
N LEU A 219 -6.91 -3.07 -6.40
CA LEU A 219 -6.74 -1.64 -6.58
C LEU A 219 -5.59 -1.35 -7.56
N ASP A 220 -5.91 -0.83 -8.74
CA ASP A 220 -4.93 -0.39 -9.74
C ASP A 220 -4.39 1.00 -9.38
N LEU A 221 -3.25 1.05 -8.68
CA LEU A 221 -2.63 2.30 -8.24
C LEU A 221 -2.10 3.16 -9.39
N PRO A 222 -1.43 2.62 -10.44
CA PRO A 222 -1.02 3.41 -11.60
C PRO A 222 -2.17 4.16 -12.26
N SER A 223 -3.31 3.49 -12.49
CA SER A 223 -4.49 4.13 -13.07
C SER A 223 -5.14 5.12 -12.11
N LEU A 224 -5.17 4.81 -10.81
CA LEU A 224 -5.71 5.70 -9.79
C LEU A 224 -5.00 7.06 -9.78
N PHE A 225 -3.67 7.07 -9.80
CA PHE A 225 -2.93 8.33 -9.82
C PHE A 225 -3.16 9.12 -11.11
N GLY A 226 -3.20 8.44 -12.26
CA GLY A 226 -3.54 9.08 -13.54
C GLY A 226 -4.90 9.76 -13.49
N GLN A 227 -5.90 9.13 -12.86
CA GLN A 227 -7.23 9.72 -12.65
C GLN A 227 -7.17 10.96 -11.75
N TRP A 228 -6.37 10.95 -10.69
CA TRP A 228 -6.22 12.10 -9.80
C TRP A 228 -5.59 13.30 -10.52
N ILE A 229 -4.55 13.06 -11.32
CA ILE A 229 -3.92 14.11 -12.15
C ILE A 229 -4.90 14.64 -13.20
N ALA A 230 -5.66 13.77 -13.87
CA ALA A 230 -6.64 14.18 -14.88
C ALA A 230 -7.81 14.99 -14.30
N ALA A 231 -8.20 14.70 -13.05
CA ALA A 231 -9.28 15.40 -12.35
C ALA A 231 -8.91 16.82 -11.89
N GLU A 232 -7.62 17.13 -11.79
CA GLU A 232 -7.12 18.48 -11.49
C GLU A 232 -7.27 19.36 -12.74
N ALA A 233 -8.50 19.83 -12.98
CA ALA A 233 -8.90 20.60 -14.16
C ALA A 233 -7.98 21.81 -14.37
N GLY A 234 -7.16 21.76 -15.41
CA GLY A 234 -6.21 22.81 -15.78
C GLY A 234 -4.73 22.40 -15.70
N ALA A 235 -4.42 21.17 -15.29
CA ALA A 235 -3.05 20.71 -15.28
C ALA A 235 -2.48 20.61 -16.70
N ARG A 236 -1.50 21.47 -17.03
CA ARG A 236 -0.53 21.28 -18.14
C ARG A 236 0.33 20.01 -17.95
N ARG A 237 -0.09 19.10 -17.07
CA ARG A 237 0.66 17.95 -16.60
C ARG A 237 -0.07 16.70 -17.04
N GLN A 238 0.68 15.70 -17.47
CA GLN A 238 0.13 14.43 -17.92
C GLN A 238 0.84 13.30 -17.20
N TRP A 239 0.09 12.33 -16.70
CA TRP A 239 0.69 11.12 -16.17
C TRP A 239 1.02 10.16 -17.32
N ASP A 240 2.30 9.81 -17.48
CA ASP A 240 2.73 8.72 -18.34
C ASP A 240 2.80 7.44 -17.49
N ALA A 241 1.80 6.57 -17.67
CA ALA A 241 1.71 5.31 -16.95
C ALA A 241 2.82 4.31 -17.33
N THR A 242 3.34 4.39 -18.57
CA THR A 242 4.40 3.51 -19.07
C THR A 242 5.74 3.89 -18.44
N ALA A 243 6.09 5.18 -18.49
CA ALA A 243 7.32 5.67 -17.88
C ALA A 243 7.22 5.88 -16.35
N ARG A 244 6.00 5.80 -15.80
CA ARG A 244 5.63 6.10 -14.40
C ARG A 244 6.12 7.47 -13.94
N ARG A 245 5.87 8.48 -14.78
CA ARG A 245 6.35 9.86 -14.58
C ARG A 245 5.24 10.86 -14.86
N LEU A 246 5.27 11.95 -14.10
CA LEU A 246 4.45 13.11 -14.36
C LEU A 246 5.18 14.00 -15.37
N LEU A 247 4.65 14.03 -16.59
CA LEU A 247 5.09 14.89 -17.66
C LEU A 247 4.67 16.33 -17.34
N VAL A 248 5.63 17.25 -17.30
CA VAL A 248 5.43 18.64 -16.86
C VAL A 248 6.05 19.62 -17.86
N PRO A 249 5.48 20.84 -18.00
CA PRO A 249 6.16 21.91 -18.72
C PRO A 249 7.40 22.36 -17.94
N PHE A 250 8.31 23.04 -18.63
CA PHE A 250 9.49 23.63 -17.97
C PHE A 250 9.12 24.80 -17.05
N ASP A 251 8.13 25.61 -17.46
CA ASP A 251 7.65 26.77 -16.71
C ASP A 251 7.15 26.37 -15.32
N GLY A 252 7.72 26.99 -14.29
CA GLY A 252 7.34 26.78 -12.89
C GLY A 252 8.04 25.62 -12.19
N LEU A 253 9.01 24.96 -12.83
CA LEU A 253 9.91 24.04 -12.14
C LEU A 253 11.02 24.81 -11.43
N ASP A 254 11.12 24.64 -10.11
CA ASP A 254 12.25 25.15 -9.35
C ASP A 254 13.54 24.37 -9.65
N ASP A 255 14.69 24.96 -9.30
CA ASP A 255 16.00 24.34 -9.54
C ASP A 255 16.14 22.97 -8.86
N GLN A 256 15.51 22.74 -7.71
CA GLN A 256 15.62 21.48 -6.98
C GLN A 256 14.85 20.36 -7.67
N ALA A 257 13.63 20.62 -8.15
CA ALA A 257 12.85 19.70 -8.94
C ALA A 257 13.55 19.42 -10.28
N GLN A 258 14.20 20.44 -10.85
CA GLN A 258 14.98 20.29 -12.06
C GLN A 258 16.19 19.35 -11.89
N GLU A 259 16.89 19.41 -10.75
CA GLU A 259 18.04 18.54 -10.49
C GLU A 259 17.65 17.13 -10.03
N SER A 260 16.61 17.02 -9.20
CA SER A 260 16.20 15.74 -8.60
C SER A 260 15.22 14.92 -9.44
N PHE A 261 14.53 15.56 -10.39
CA PHE A 261 13.40 15.00 -11.14
C PHE A 261 12.29 14.43 -10.24
N LEU A 262 12.12 15.02 -9.06
CA LEU A 262 11.10 14.65 -8.09
C LEU A 262 10.35 15.89 -7.65
N THR A 263 9.05 15.74 -7.42
CA THR A 263 8.22 16.77 -6.78
C THR A 263 7.18 16.16 -5.86
N ASP A 264 6.55 16.99 -5.04
CA ASP A 264 5.40 16.60 -4.24
C ASP A 264 4.14 17.23 -4.86
N VAL A 265 3.10 16.42 -5.05
CA VAL A 265 1.82 16.87 -5.62
C VAL A 265 0.75 16.82 -4.54
N SER A 266 0.06 17.94 -4.31
CA SER A 266 -0.97 18.04 -3.28
C SER A 266 -2.35 18.22 -3.90
N PHE A 267 -3.29 17.41 -3.45
CA PHE A 267 -4.68 17.40 -3.89
C PHE A 267 -5.58 17.86 -2.72
N PRO A 268 -6.46 18.85 -2.92
CA PRO A 268 -7.41 19.25 -1.88
C PRO A 268 -8.37 18.12 -1.55
N ARG A 269 -8.75 17.33 -2.56
CA ARG A 269 -9.60 16.16 -2.45
C ARG A 269 -9.28 15.17 -3.56
N VAL A 270 -9.27 13.88 -3.22
CA VAL A 270 -9.15 12.78 -4.17
C VAL A 270 -10.27 11.76 -3.91
N ARG A 271 -10.68 11.07 -4.97
CA ARG A 271 -11.64 9.96 -4.87
C ARG A 271 -10.92 8.66 -5.17
N VAL A 272 -11.15 7.65 -4.33
CA VAL A 272 -10.74 6.28 -4.61
C VAL A 272 -12.00 5.50 -4.99
N PRO A 273 -12.13 5.02 -6.24
CA PRO A 273 -13.32 4.30 -6.70
C PRO A 273 -13.67 3.14 -5.76
N GLY A 274 -14.92 3.10 -5.28
CA GLY A 274 -15.39 2.08 -4.32
C GLY A 274 -14.99 2.31 -2.86
N PHE A 275 -14.04 3.21 -2.56
CA PHE A 275 -13.46 3.36 -1.23
C PHE A 275 -13.66 4.75 -0.59
N GLY A 276 -14.26 5.69 -1.31
CA GLY A 276 -14.68 6.99 -0.79
C GLY A 276 -13.82 8.17 -1.25
N GLU A 277 -13.95 9.29 -0.55
CA GLU A 277 -13.22 10.52 -0.80
C GLU A 277 -12.30 10.86 0.37
N PHE A 278 -11.10 11.35 0.04
CA PHE A 278 -10.08 11.75 1.00
C PHE A 278 -9.67 13.18 0.73
N SER A 279 -9.34 13.92 1.78
CA SER A 279 -9.02 15.35 1.68
C SER A 279 -7.57 15.63 2.08
N ARG A 280 -7.01 16.71 1.54
CA ARG A 280 -5.63 17.18 1.80
C ARG A 280 -4.58 16.08 1.60
N VAL A 281 -4.58 15.46 0.43
CA VAL A 281 -3.69 14.35 0.10
C VAL A 281 -2.44 14.87 -0.56
N THR A 282 -1.27 14.57 -0.01
CA THR A 282 0.02 14.89 -0.64
C THR A 282 0.71 13.60 -1.07
N VAL A 283 0.98 13.48 -2.38
CA VAL A 283 1.78 12.41 -2.95
C VAL A 283 3.21 12.90 -3.04
N ARG A 284 4.11 12.24 -2.29
CA ARG A 284 5.51 12.63 -2.17
C ARG A 284 6.42 11.89 -3.13
N GLY A 285 7.44 12.58 -3.64
CA GLY A 285 8.44 12.02 -4.54
C GLY A 285 7.82 11.44 -5.80
N VAL A 286 6.99 12.24 -6.47
CA VAL A 286 6.43 11.99 -7.80
C VAL A 286 7.54 12.19 -8.83
N PRO A 287 7.92 11.14 -9.59
CA PRO A 287 8.90 11.26 -10.66
C PRO A 287 8.42 12.22 -11.75
N LEU A 288 9.30 13.10 -12.20
CA LEU A 288 9.03 14.05 -13.26
C LEU A 288 9.65 13.59 -14.59
N GLY A 289 9.01 14.01 -15.68
CA GLY A 289 9.55 13.94 -17.03
C GLY A 289 9.19 15.19 -17.82
N PRO A 290 9.95 15.52 -18.88
CA PRO A 290 9.59 16.62 -19.76
C PRO A 290 8.32 16.26 -20.56
N LEU A 291 7.45 17.24 -20.79
CA LEU A 291 6.22 17.05 -21.57
C LEU A 291 6.49 16.61 -23.02
N ASP A 292 7.55 17.17 -23.62
CA ASP A 292 7.97 16.89 -24.98
C ASP A 292 9.48 17.11 -25.14
N ALA A 293 10.00 16.88 -26.34
CA ALA A 293 11.42 17.05 -26.63
C ALA A 293 11.90 18.51 -26.52
N GLY A 294 11.03 19.49 -26.75
CA GLY A 294 11.35 20.91 -26.58
C GLY A 294 11.57 21.27 -25.11
N VAL A 295 10.67 20.82 -24.24
CA VAL A 295 10.79 20.94 -22.78
C VAL A 295 12.04 20.20 -22.29
N ALA A 296 12.32 19.00 -22.81
CA ALA A 296 13.52 18.25 -22.46
C ALA A 296 14.81 19.04 -22.76
N ARG A 297 14.85 19.72 -23.92
CA ARG A 297 15.98 20.58 -24.31
C ARG A 297 16.12 21.78 -23.38
N GLN A 298 15.04 22.49 -23.08
CA GLN A 298 15.07 23.64 -22.15
C GLN A 298 15.61 23.22 -20.78
N TRP A 299 15.12 22.09 -20.27
CA TRP A 299 15.52 21.53 -18.99
C TRP A 299 17.00 21.11 -18.99
N ALA A 300 17.45 20.37 -20.01
CA ALA A 300 18.85 19.99 -20.16
C ALA A 300 19.77 21.22 -20.16
N LEU A 301 19.39 22.28 -20.89
CA LEU A 301 20.16 23.52 -20.97
C LEU A 301 20.22 24.27 -19.64
N ALA A 302 19.12 24.36 -18.91
CA ALA A 302 19.10 25.01 -17.60
C ALA A 302 20.05 24.31 -16.60
N ARG A 303 19.98 22.97 -16.53
CA ARG A 303 20.91 22.17 -15.70
C ARG A 303 22.35 22.33 -16.14
N TRP A 304 22.61 22.23 -17.44
CA TRP A 304 23.93 22.40 -18.02
C TRP A 304 24.52 23.77 -17.71
N ARG A 305 23.76 24.87 -17.87
CA ARG A 305 24.19 26.23 -17.54
C ARG A 305 24.60 26.36 -16.07
N ARG A 306 23.78 25.82 -15.14
CA ARG A 306 24.13 25.78 -13.71
C ARG A 306 25.42 24.99 -13.46
N ARG A 307 25.63 23.88 -14.18
CA ARG A 307 26.84 23.07 -14.06
C ARG A 307 28.08 23.83 -14.55
N VAL A 308 28.00 24.44 -15.73
CA VAL A 308 29.07 25.28 -16.32
C VAL A 308 29.43 26.45 -15.42
N ALA A 309 28.43 27.13 -14.84
CA ALA A 309 28.66 28.26 -13.95
C ALA A 309 29.45 27.88 -12.67
N ARG A 310 29.33 26.62 -12.22
CA ARG A 310 30.03 26.09 -11.04
C ARG A 310 31.46 25.60 -11.32
N GLU A 311 31.82 25.35 -12.57
CA GLU A 311 33.18 24.90 -12.89
C GLU A 311 34.17 26.07 -12.75
N GLU A 312 35.36 25.77 -12.24
CA GLU A 312 36.45 26.73 -12.12
C GLU A 312 37.32 26.72 -13.37
N GLY A 313 37.78 27.90 -13.79
CA GLY A 313 38.66 28.05 -14.96
C GLY A 313 37.95 27.98 -16.32
N TYR A 314 38.76 27.90 -17.38
CA TYR A 314 38.28 27.86 -18.76
C TYR A 314 37.92 26.44 -19.20
N LEU A 315 36.84 26.29 -19.97
CA LEU A 315 36.29 24.99 -20.35
C LEU A 315 36.51 24.69 -21.83
N SER A 316 37.28 23.65 -22.12
CA SER A 316 37.40 23.14 -23.49
C SER A 316 36.05 22.68 -24.02
N ARG A 317 35.87 22.73 -25.35
CA ARG A 317 34.61 22.31 -25.96
C ARG A 317 34.27 20.84 -25.69
N ALA A 318 35.27 19.98 -25.59
CA ALA A 318 35.09 18.58 -25.18
C ALA A 318 34.55 18.48 -23.74
N ARG A 319 35.10 19.26 -22.79
CA ARG A 319 34.58 19.30 -21.42
C ARG A 319 33.15 19.81 -21.37
N VAL A 320 32.82 20.84 -22.15
CA VAL A 320 31.47 21.38 -22.27
C VAL A 320 30.47 20.33 -22.75
N ARG A 321 30.85 19.50 -23.74
CA ARG A 321 30.05 18.37 -24.22
C ARG A 321 29.87 17.31 -23.14
N ASN A 322 30.94 16.92 -22.46
CA ASN A 322 30.87 15.92 -21.38
C ASN A 322 29.96 16.40 -20.24
N LEU A 323 30.00 17.69 -19.87
CA LEU A 323 29.09 18.26 -18.87
C LEU A 323 27.63 18.21 -19.31
N PHE A 324 27.36 18.40 -20.61
CA PHE A 324 26.00 18.28 -21.14
C PHE A 324 25.53 16.82 -21.13
N GLU A 325 26.40 15.89 -21.51
CA GLU A 325 26.12 14.45 -21.41
C GLU A 325 25.85 14.04 -19.96
N GLU A 326 26.64 14.51 -18.99
CA GLU A 326 26.45 14.26 -17.55
C GLU A 326 25.04 14.68 -17.05
N VAL A 327 24.47 15.78 -17.57
CA VAL A 327 23.13 16.24 -17.14
C VAL A 327 21.97 15.54 -17.87
N VAL A 328 22.25 14.83 -18.97
CA VAL A 328 21.24 14.14 -19.78
C VAL A 328 21.24 12.63 -19.51
N HIS A 329 22.42 12.03 -19.40
CA HIS A 329 22.59 10.59 -19.25
C HIS A 329 21.94 10.04 -17.96
N GLU A 330 21.29 8.88 -18.05
CA GLU A 330 20.55 8.24 -16.94
C GLU A 330 19.43 9.11 -16.33
N THR A 331 18.97 10.15 -17.03
CA THR A 331 17.88 11.02 -16.57
C THR A 331 16.60 10.86 -17.40
N PRO A 332 15.45 11.39 -16.94
CA PRO A 332 14.25 11.48 -17.78
C PRO A 332 14.43 12.25 -19.09
N LEU A 333 15.53 12.98 -19.28
CA LEU A 333 15.79 13.77 -20.49
C LEU A 333 16.36 12.91 -21.62
N ALA A 334 17.07 11.83 -21.30
CA ALA A 334 17.76 11.00 -22.29
C ALA A 334 16.87 10.46 -23.43
N PRO A 335 15.63 9.96 -23.18
CA PRO A 335 14.77 9.46 -24.24
C PRO A 335 14.40 10.51 -25.31
N HIS A 336 14.54 11.79 -25.00
CA HIS A 336 14.22 12.89 -25.92
C HIS A 336 15.42 13.36 -26.75
N ALA A 337 16.61 12.76 -26.56
CA ALA A 337 17.85 13.08 -27.27
C ALA A 337 18.11 14.60 -27.40
N PRO A 338 18.13 15.35 -26.28
CA PRO A 338 18.33 16.79 -26.33
C PRO A 338 19.66 17.14 -26.99
N VAL A 339 19.65 18.24 -27.75
CA VAL A 339 20.79 18.71 -28.54
C VAL A 339 21.55 19.77 -27.76
N ILE A 340 22.87 19.60 -27.63
CA ILE A 340 23.74 20.68 -27.17
C ILE A 340 23.85 21.74 -28.28
N PRO A 341 23.62 23.04 -27.99
CA PRO A 341 23.78 24.12 -28.96
C PRO A 341 25.21 24.16 -29.49
N SER A 342 25.38 24.69 -30.69
CA SER A 342 26.69 25.00 -31.26
C SER A 342 27.45 25.97 -30.36
N HIS A 343 28.77 26.04 -30.53
CA HIS A 343 29.60 26.94 -29.75
C HIS A 343 29.16 28.41 -29.91
N ALA A 344 28.86 28.84 -31.13
CA ALA A 344 28.38 30.19 -31.41
C ALA A 344 27.05 30.50 -30.71
N GLU A 345 26.11 29.55 -30.70
CA GLU A 345 24.84 29.69 -29.98
C GLU A 345 25.07 29.76 -28.47
N CYS A 346 25.95 28.93 -27.90
CA CYS A 346 26.31 29.01 -26.50
C CYS A 346 26.84 30.40 -26.13
N LEU A 347 27.72 30.98 -26.95
CA LEU A 347 28.26 32.32 -26.70
C LEU A 347 27.18 33.41 -26.80
N LYS A 348 26.31 33.32 -27.82
CA LYS A 348 25.21 34.27 -28.01
C LYS A 348 24.23 34.27 -26.83
N ASP A 349 23.88 33.08 -26.33
CA ASP A 349 23.02 32.94 -25.15
C ASP A 349 23.67 33.56 -23.89
N GLN A 350 24.96 33.33 -23.68
CA GLN A 350 25.67 33.85 -22.49
C GLN A 350 25.92 35.36 -22.53
N ASP A 351 26.06 35.92 -23.73
CA ASP A 351 26.16 37.38 -23.91
C ASP A 351 24.85 38.08 -23.53
N GLN A 352 23.71 37.42 -23.76
CA GLN A 352 22.38 37.93 -23.41
C GLN A 352 22.02 37.72 -21.93
N GLU A 353 22.50 36.65 -21.29
CA GLU A 353 22.19 36.28 -19.89
C GLU A 353 23.19 36.82 -18.84
N LEU A 354 24.02 37.82 -19.20
CA LEU A 354 24.82 38.67 -18.30
C LEU A 354 25.96 38.04 -17.47
N THR A 355 26.27 36.75 -17.56
CA THR A 355 27.47 36.20 -16.87
C THR A 355 28.73 36.29 -17.73
N ARG A 356 29.30 37.49 -17.80
CA ARG A 356 30.56 37.78 -18.54
C ARG A 356 31.69 36.80 -18.21
N ALA A 357 31.73 36.28 -16.99
CA ALA A 357 32.66 35.23 -16.59
C ALA A 357 32.42 33.92 -17.34
N THR A 358 31.17 33.43 -17.40
CA THR A 358 30.78 32.23 -18.12
C THR A 358 31.06 32.36 -19.62
N TYR A 359 30.78 33.53 -20.21
CA TYR A 359 31.12 33.82 -21.60
C TYR A 359 32.61 33.57 -21.87
N TRP A 360 33.51 34.21 -21.11
CA TRP A 360 34.95 34.05 -21.32
C TRP A 360 35.46 32.65 -20.97
N ARG A 361 34.83 31.95 -20.01
CA ARG A 361 35.13 30.55 -19.71
C ARG A 361 34.91 29.64 -20.92
N LEU A 362 33.91 29.95 -21.74
CA LEU A 362 33.58 29.19 -22.95
C LEU A 362 34.38 29.67 -24.17
N ALA A 363 34.50 30.99 -24.38
CA ALA A 363 35.13 31.57 -25.57
C ALA A 363 36.65 31.37 -25.61
N ALA A 364 37.34 31.64 -24.49
CA ALA A 364 38.80 31.70 -24.48
C ALA A 364 39.50 30.40 -24.92
N PRO A 365 39.03 29.19 -24.55
CA PRO A 365 39.60 27.93 -25.04
C PRO A 365 39.50 27.70 -26.54
N VAL A 366 38.56 28.36 -27.23
CA VAL A 366 38.40 28.26 -28.68
C VAL A 366 39.20 29.38 -29.36
N ASP A 367 39.08 30.61 -28.88
CA ASP A 367 39.73 31.79 -29.48
C ASP A 367 41.26 31.79 -29.30
N LEU A 368 41.76 31.28 -28.18
CA LEU A 368 43.19 31.26 -27.83
C LEU A 368 43.84 29.89 -28.04
N ALA A 369 43.16 28.97 -28.74
CA ALA A 369 43.69 27.63 -28.98
C ALA A 369 44.96 27.70 -29.86
N PRO A 370 46.08 27.07 -29.47
CA PRO A 370 47.31 27.07 -30.27
C PRO A 370 47.15 26.31 -31.59
N THR A 371 46.16 25.43 -31.67
CA THR A 371 45.73 24.72 -32.87
C THR A 371 44.23 24.91 -33.06
N PRO A 372 43.72 25.10 -34.28
CA PRO A 372 42.28 25.23 -34.52
C PRO A 372 41.51 24.05 -33.95
N VAL A 373 40.44 24.35 -33.22
CA VAL A 373 39.53 23.32 -32.68
C VAL A 373 38.80 22.66 -33.85
N GLU A 374 38.66 21.34 -33.81
CA GLU A 374 37.97 20.57 -34.85
C GLU A 374 36.53 21.10 -35.06
N PRO A 375 36.12 21.42 -36.30
CA PRO A 375 34.79 21.98 -36.57
C PRO A 375 33.65 21.11 -36.02
N ALA A 376 33.79 19.78 -36.11
CA ALA A 376 32.82 18.82 -35.58
C ALA A 376 32.59 18.96 -34.07
N LEU A 377 33.52 19.54 -33.30
CA LEU A 377 33.35 19.84 -31.88
C LEU A 377 32.58 21.14 -31.63
N LEU A 378 32.67 22.10 -32.56
CA LEU A 378 32.02 23.40 -32.45
C LEU A 378 30.55 23.36 -32.86
N GLU A 379 30.17 22.44 -33.75
CA GLU A 379 28.79 22.25 -34.16
C GLU A 379 27.88 21.73 -33.04
N SER A 380 26.56 21.84 -33.27
CA SER A 380 25.55 21.22 -32.42
C SER A 380 25.65 19.70 -32.48
N ALA A 381 25.31 19.02 -31.38
CA ALA A 381 25.38 17.57 -31.31
C ALA A 381 24.24 17.00 -30.47
N GLN A 382 23.69 15.86 -30.90
CA GLN A 382 22.81 15.07 -30.05
C GLN A 382 23.64 14.26 -29.06
N VAL A 383 23.14 14.12 -27.84
CA VAL A 383 23.67 13.12 -26.91
C VAL A 383 23.22 11.76 -27.44
N SER A 384 24.17 10.95 -27.91
CA SER A 384 23.89 9.58 -28.33
C SER A 384 23.30 8.80 -27.17
N SER A 385 22.14 8.17 -27.38
CA SER A 385 21.53 7.24 -26.41
C SER A 385 22.35 5.96 -26.23
N GLU A 386 23.25 5.67 -27.17
CA GLU A 386 24.25 4.61 -27.08
C GLU A 386 25.53 5.14 -26.42
N SER A 387 25.68 4.89 -25.12
CA SER A 387 26.99 4.99 -24.49
C SER A 387 27.85 3.80 -24.96
N PRO A 388 29.09 4.00 -25.42
CA PRO A 388 29.99 2.89 -25.67
C PRO A 388 30.22 2.14 -24.36
N ALA A 389 29.96 0.84 -24.37
CA ALA A 389 30.18 -0.04 -23.22
C ALA A 389 31.53 0.28 -22.56
N ARG A 390 31.46 0.65 -21.27
CA ARG A 390 32.62 0.94 -20.42
C ARG A 390 33.70 -0.13 -20.69
N PRO A 391 34.91 0.21 -21.18
CA PRO A 391 35.91 -0.80 -21.47
C PRO A 391 36.20 -1.57 -20.18
N ALA A 392 36.04 -2.89 -20.25
CA ALA A 392 36.28 -3.78 -19.12
C ALA A 392 37.67 -3.52 -18.53
N PRO A 393 37.83 -3.52 -17.19
CA PRO A 393 39.14 -3.30 -16.58
C PRO A 393 40.13 -4.32 -17.14
N ARG A 394 41.20 -3.81 -17.77
CA ARG A 394 42.34 -4.62 -18.22
C ARG A 394 42.81 -5.44 -17.03
N ARG A 395 42.55 -6.75 -17.05
CA ARG A 395 43.18 -7.71 -16.13
C ARG A 395 44.68 -7.62 -16.33
N VAL A 396 45.37 -6.98 -15.39
CA VAL A 396 46.82 -7.07 -15.25
C VAL A 396 47.12 -8.53 -14.92
N ARG A 397 47.72 -9.26 -15.87
CA ARG A 397 48.33 -10.57 -15.59
C ARG A 397 49.56 -10.30 -14.74
N LEU A 398 49.51 -10.67 -13.46
CA LEU A 398 50.70 -10.87 -12.66
C LEU A 398 51.36 -12.16 -13.15
N SER A 399 52.52 -12.02 -13.79
CA SER A 399 53.44 -13.12 -14.06
C SER A 399 54.12 -13.52 -12.75
N SER A 400 53.85 -14.73 -12.29
CA SER A 400 54.65 -15.48 -11.31
C SER A 400 55.86 -16.11 -11.95
#